data_AF-A0A8J2H529-F1
#
_entry.id   AF-A0A8J2H529-F1
#
_cell.length_a   1.000
_cell.length_b   1.000
_cell.length_c   1.000
_cell.angle_alpha   90.00
_cell.angle_beta   90.00
_cell.angle_gamma   90.00
#
_symmetry.space_group_name_H-M   'P 1'
#
loop_
_entity.id
_entity.type
_entity.pdbx_description
1 polymer ?
#
loop_
_entity_poly.entity_id
_entity_poly.type
_entity_poly.pdbx_seq_one_letter_code
_entity_poly.pdbx_strand_id
1 'polypeptide(L)'
;MKHELQPVIHENHIGFSLALFELRKNMSLDLFSPGVSCLKFSMRYEKFKICKQFECSLQLVRKSTQWKVINFVIILSEKMGERKGTNLYYPPDYDPRMGGLNKFMGTHALRERARKLHMGILIIRFEMPFNIWCNGCNNHIGMGVRYNAEKKKIGMYYSTPLYMFRMKCHLCDNHFEIKTDPANLTYIVETGARRQENRWDPTENEQIVPEEKEVSKRLYDDPMFKLEHSMDDKKKAKSQDTTLNAIIANNEQFFILKLEFKN
;
A
#
# COMPACT_ATOMS: atom_id res chain seq x y z
N MET A 1 -41.54 14.13 31.43
CA MET A 1 -40.60 13.00 31.29
C MET A 1 -39.80 13.20 30.00
N LYS A 2 -38.71 13.95 30.10
CA LYS A 2 -37.69 14.11 29.06
C LYS A 2 -36.37 13.85 29.78
N HIS A 3 -35.68 12.78 29.42
CA HIS A 3 -34.31 12.53 29.87
C HIS A 3 -33.45 12.37 28.62
N GLU A 4 -32.70 13.43 28.32
CA GLU A 4 -31.55 13.41 27.43
C GLU A 4 -30.38 12.79 28.20
N LEU A 5 -29.72 11.80 27.59
CA LEU A 5 -28.42 11.30 28.03
C LEU A 5 -27.41 11.60 26.91
N GLN A 6 -26.46 12.48 27.23
CA GLN A 6 -25.29 12.79 26.42
C GLN A 6 -24.20 11.72 26.62
N PRO A 7 -23.42 11.35 25.59
CA PRO A 7 -22.26 10.48 25.77
C PRO A 7 -21.02 11.24 26.25
N VAL A 8 -20.44 10.77 27.36
CA VAL A 8 -19.15 11.20 27.92
C VAL A 8 -18.01 10.54 27.14
N ILE A 9 -17.12 11.34 26.58
CA ILE A 9 -15.91 10.90 25.87
C ILE A 9 -14.73 11.05 26.84
N HIS A 10 -14.07 9.94 27.18
CA HIS A 10 -12.85 9.91 27.98
C HIS A 10 -11.62 9.98 27.05
N GLU A 11 -10.86 11.06 27.15
CA GLU A 11 -9.54 11.21 26.50
C GLU A 11 -8.43 10.80 27.46
N ASN A 12 -7.71 9.73 27.14
CA ASN A 12 -6.50 9.32 27.85
C ASN A 12 -5.28 9.96 27.16
N HIS A 13 -4.83 11.10 27.70
CA HIS A 13 -3.57 11.73 27.35
C HIS A 13 -2.41 11.01 28.05
N ILE A 14 -1.52 10.39 27.27
CA ILE A 14 -0.20 9.95 27.73
C ILE A 14 0.83 10.93 27.16
N GLY A 15 1.47 11.67 28.05
CA GLY A 15 2.49 12.66 27.72
C GLY A 15 3.81 12.01 27.30
N PHE A 16 4.48 12.63 26.33
CA PHE A 16 5.89 12.42 26.08
C PHE A 16 6.60 13.78 26.03
N SER A 17 7.46 13.96 27.03
CA SER A 17 8.41 15.05 27.17
C SER A 17 9.47 14.99 26.07
N LEU A 18 9.79 16.13 25.46
CA LEU A 18 11.10 16.39 24.87
C LEU A 18 11.35 17.89 24.82
N ALA A 19 12.03 18.36 25.86
CA ALA A 19 12.81 19.59 25.83
C ALA A 19 14.14 19.31 25.11
N LEU A 20 14.55 20.17 24.18
CA LEU A 20 15.87 20.83 24.14
C LEU A 20 16.16 21.46 22.77
N PHE A 21 16.68 22.69 22.85
CA PHE A 21 17.56 23.38 21.91
C PHE A 21 16.97 24.09 20.67
N GLU A 22 16.38 25.25 20.93
CA GLU A 22 17.05 26.56 20.74
C GLU A 22 18.14 26.66 19.65
N LEU A 23 17.80 27.35 18.54
CA LEU A 23 18.69 28.28 17.83
C LEU A 23 17.84 29.12 16.85
N ARG A 24 17.19 30.16 17.37
CA ARG A 24 16.60 31.26 16.58
C ARG A 24 17.25 32.56 17.02
N LYS A 25 18.20 33.06 16.24
CA LYS A 25 18.65 34.47 16.21
C LYS A 25 18.78 34.83 14.73
N ASN A 26 17.84 35.60 14.21
CA ASN A 26 17.90 37.05 14.05
C ASN A 26 18.77 37.46 12.85
N MET A 27 18.13 37.86 11.75
CA MET A 27 18.56 39.03 10.98
C MET A 27 17.37 39.62 10.20
N SER A 28 16.88 40.76 10.73
CA SER A 28 16.44 42.00 10.06
C SER A 28 16.36 42.01 8.52
N LEU A 29 15.22 42.44 7.93
CA LEU A 29 14.97 43.82 7.41
C LEU A 29 16.07 44.21 6.39
N ASP A 30 15.82 44.37 5.09
CA ASP A 30 14.94 45.38 4.47
C ASP A 30 14.81 45.20 2.94
N LEU A 31 13.62 45.56 2.42
CA LEU A 31 13.30 46.32 1.20
C LEU A 31 13.91 46.04 -0.21
N PHE A 32 13.06 46.29 -1.22
CA PHE A 32 13.29 46.56 -2.66
C PHE A 32 13.48 45.39 -3.66
N SER A 33 12.45 45.15 -4.47
CA SER A 33 12.58 44.82 -5.92
C SER A 33 12.98 46.10 -6.69
N PRO A 34 13.54 46.10 -7.93
CA PRO A 34 13.49 45.07 -8.98
C PRO A 34 14.79 44.87 -9.80
N GLY A 35 14.79 43.89 -10.72
CA GLY A 35 15.53 44.01 -11.99
C GLY A 35 16.82 43.20 -12.16
N VAL A 36 16.75 42.24 -13.09
CA VAL A 36 17.78 41.83 -14.07
C VAL A 36 19.22 41.64 -13.59
N SER A 37 19.70 40.40 -13.52
CA SER A 37 20.89 39.96 -14.26
C SER A 37 21.19 38.48 -14.04
N CYS A 38 21.38 37.81 -15.17
CA CYS A 38 21.90 36.46 -15.28
C CYS A 38 23.39 36.47 -14.85
N LEU A 39 23.73 35.76 -13.79
CA LEU A 39 25.12 35.40 -13.48
C LEU A 39 25.23 33.89 -13.22
N LYS A 40 25.97 33.26 -14.13
CA LYS A 40 26.57 31.94 -13.95
C LYS A 40 27.35 31.91 -12.64
N PHE A 41 27.15 30.88 -11.82
CA PHE A 41 28.25 30.29 -11.07
C PHE A 41 28.06 28.79 -10.95
N SER A 42 29.14 28.08 -11.26
CA SER A 42 29.29 26.64 -11.34
C SER A 42 29.83 26.11 -10.01
N MET A 43 29.26 25.01 -9.49
CA MET A 43 29.96 24.05 -8.64
C MET A 43 29.47 22.64 -9.02
N ARG A 44 30.29 21.86 -9.72
CA ARG A 44 31.34 20.96 -9.20
C ARG A 44 30.72 19.67 -8.63
N TYR A 45 30.80 18.57 -9.39
CA TYR A 45 31.15 17.26 -8.85
C TYR A 45 31.92 16.44 -9.89
N GLU A 46 32.95 15.79 -9.38
CA GLU A 46 34.06 15.15 -10.07
C GLU A 46 33.64 13.84 -10.76
N LYS A 47 34.26 13.55 -11.91
CA LYS A 47 34.66 12.17 -12.23
C LYS A 47 35.93 12.17 -13.08
N PHE A 48 36.86 11.35 -12.61
CA PHE A 48 38.25 11.21 -13.01
C PHE A 48 38.44 10.56 -14.39
N LYS A 49 39.53 10.99 -15.04
CA LYS A 49 40.45 10.27 -15.94
C LYS A 49 40.04 9.92 -17.40
N ILE A 50 40.51 10.81 -18.30
CA ILE A 50 41.54 10.59 -19.35
C ILE A 50 41.36 9.37 -20.27
N CYS A 51 41.13 9.62 -21.57
CA CYS A 51 42.12 9.27 -22.61
C CYS A 51 41.84 9.93 -23.98
N LYS A 52 42.85 10.67 -24.44
CA LYS A 52 43.31 10.92 -25.83
C LYS A 52 42.46 11.73 -26.82
N GLN A 53 42.96 12.97 -26.99
CA GLN A 53 43.06 13.73 -28.24
C GLN A 53 43.37 12.85 -29.46
N PHE A 54 42.56 12.98 -30.50
CA PHE A 54 43.00 12.91 -31.88
C PHE A 54 42.26 14.02 -32.64
N GLU A 55 42.98 15.07 -32.99
CA GLU A 55 42.55 15.99 -34.03
C GLU A 55 42.56 15.25 -35.37
N CYS A 56 41.49 15.36 -36.14
CA CYS A 56 41.53 15.05 -37.56
C CYS A 56 40.60 16.02 -38.30
N SER A 57 41.22 17.08 -38.81
CA SER A 57 40.90 17.81 -40.04
C SER A 57 39.44 17.89 -40.51
N LEU A 58 38.93 19.12 -40.51
CA LEU A 58 37.86 19.56 -41.41
C LEU A 58 38.21 19.16 -42.86
N GLN A 59 37.45 18.23 -43.42
CA GLN A 59 37.18 18.18 -44.86
C GLN A 59 35.69 18.43 -45.07
N LEU A 60 35.41 19.63 -45.58
CA LEU A 60 34.15 20.02 -46.20
C LEU A 60 33.85 19.06 -47.36
N VAL A 61 32.97 18.10 -47.14
CA VAL A 61 32.23 17.44 -48.22
C VAL A 61 30.76 17.64 -47.95
N ARG A 62 30.16 18.52 -48.76
CA ARG A 62 28.72 18.61 -48.97
C ARG A 62 28.20 17.22 -49.33
N LYS A 63 27.46 16.60 -48.41
CA LYS A 63 26.35 15.70 -48.79
C LYS A 63 25.09 16.23 -48.14
N SER A 64 24.18 16.59 -49.03
CA SER A 64 22.79 16.95 -48.82
C SER A 64 22.07 15.99 -47.88
N THR A 65 20.99 16.50 -47.27
CA THR A 65 19.95 15.82 -46.47
C THR A 65 20.22 15.64 -44.98
N GLN A 66 20.38 16.76 -44.25
CA GLN A 66 20.05 16.79 -42.80
C GLN A 66 19.77 18.24 -42.33
N TRP A 67 18.81 18.90 -42.97
CA TRP A 67 18.30 20.23 -42.56
C TRP A 67 16.78 20.23 -42.32
N LYS A 68 16.28 19.12 -41.80
CA LYS A 68 14.98 18.94 -41.14
C LYS A 68 15.30 17.82 -40.14
N VAL A 69 15.55 18.04 -38.85
CA VAL A 69 14.53 17.95 -37.78
C VAL A 69 15.01 18.64 -36.47
N ILE A 70 15.98 19.56 -36.49
CA ILE A 70 16.52 20.15 -35.23
C ILE A 70 15.69 21.35 -34.71
N ASN A 71 14.60 21.73 -35.39
CA ASN A 71 13.68 22.80 -34.94
C ASN A 71 12.30 22.28 -34.48
N PHE A 72 12.25 21.10 -33.84
CA PHE A 72 11.01 20.59 -33.22
C PHE A 72 11.12 20.40 -31.71
N VAL A 73 11.94 21.21 -31.05
CA VAL A 73 12.01 21.29 -29.59
C VAL A 73 12.01 22.76 -29.23
N ILE A 74 10.85 23.41 -29.33
CA ILE A 74 10.54 24.70 -28.67
C ILE A 74 9.02 24.94 -28.85
N ILE A 75 8.34 25.12 -27.72
CA ILE A 75 6.92 25.54 -27.48
C ILE A 75 5.80 24.50 -27.69
N LEU A 76 5.66 23.58 -26.74
CA LEU A 76 4.34 23.15 -26.21
C LEU A 76 4.32 23.28 -24.68
N SER A 77 5.02 24.28 -24.16
CA SER A 77 4.74 24.81 -22.83
C SER A 77 3.68 25.88 -22.99
N GLU A 78 2.74 25.93 -22.06
CA GLU A 78 1.71 26.97 -21.90
C GLU A 78 0.39 26.76 -22.66
N LYS A 79 -0.48 25.95 -22.05
CA LYS A 79 -1.73 26.44 -21.40
C LYS A 79 -2.43 25.25 -20.74
N MET A 80 -1.85 24.72 -19.66
CA MET A 80 -2.70 23.99 -18.72
C MET A 80 -3.57 25.05 -18.04
N GLY A 81 -4.87 25.02 -18.32
CA GLY A 81 -5.83 25.83 -17.58
C GLY A 81 -5.70 25.56 -16.07
N GLU A 82 -6.05 26.55 -15.26
CA GLU A 82 -6.02 26.42 -13.80
C GLU A 82 -6.82 25.19 -13.36
N ARG A 83 -6.31 24.46 -12.34
CA ARG A 83 -6.96 23.25 -11.81
C ARG A 83 -8.42 23.50 -11.40
N LYS A 84 -8.73 24.71 -10.95
CA LYS A 84 -10.08 25.18 -10.61
C LYS A 84 -10.35 26.51 -11.31
N GLY A 85 -10.52 26.48 -12.63
CA GLY A 85 -11.01 27.65 -13.35
C GLY A 85 -12.40 28.04 -12.86
N THR A 86 -12.58 29.32 -12.47
CA THR A 86 -13.88 29.88 -12.07
C THR A 86 -14.81 30.00 -13.28
N ASN A 87 -14.26 30.41 -14.42
CA ASN A 87 -15.00 30.58 -15.66
C ASN A 87 -14.55 29.55 -16.69
N LEU A 88 -15.52 28.84 -17.27
CA LEU A 88 -15.30 27.95 -18.40
C LEU A 88 -15.85 28.60 -19.65
N TYR A 89 -15.14 28.48 -20.77
CA TYR A 89 -15.65 28.93 -22.06
C TYR A 89 -16.79 28.00 -22.51
N TYR A 90 -17.93 28.59 -22.82
CA TYR A 90 -19.07 27.92 -23.45
C TYR A 90 -19.19 28.44 -24.88
N PRO A 91 -19.32 27.56 -25.89
CA PRO A 91 -19.53 28.01 -27.27
C PRO A 91 -20.88 28.74 -27.38
N PRO A 92 -21.01 29.71 -28.31
CA PRO A 92 -22.25 30.50 -28.45
C PRO A 92 -23.48 29.66 -28.80
N ASP A 93 -23.29 28.50 -29.43
CA ASP A 93 -24.36 27.56 -29.78
C ASP A 93 -24.81 26.66 -28.62
N TYR A 94 -24.17 26.78 -27.44
CA TYR A 94 -24.49 25.94 -26.29
C TYR A 94 -25.76 26.43 -25.57
N ASP A 95 -26.81 25.63 -25.67
CA ASP A 95 -28.02 25.81 -24.86
C ASP A 95 -27.84 25.20 -23.46
N PRO A 96 -28.00 25.97 -22.37
CA PRO A 96 -27.84 25.46 -21.00
C PRO A 96 -28.89 24.40 -20.62
N ARG A 97 -29.99 24.28 -21.38
CA ARG A 97 -31.03 23.28 -21.20
C ARG A 97 -30.58 21.86 -21.57
N MET A 98 -29.57 21.72 -22.42
CA MET A 98 -29.07 20.41 -22.88
C MET A 98 -28.27 19.64 -21.81
N GLY A 99 -27.99 20.27 -20.67
CA GLY A 99 -27.14 19.75 -19.60
C GLY A 99 -25.70 20.19 -19.77
N GLY A 100 -24.76 19.59 -19.02
CA GLY A 100 -23.36 20.05 -19.00
C GLY A 100 -22.62 19.94 -20.34
N LEU A 101 -21.55 20.74 -20.50
CA LEU A 101 -20.73 20.85 -21.72
C LEU A 101 -20.26 19.50 -22.29
N ASN A 102 -19.94 18.54 -21.42
CA ASN A 102 -19.56 17.19 -21.83
C ASN A 102 -20.66 16.49 -22.65
N LYS A 103 -21.93 16.66 -22.24
CA LYS A 103 -23.10 16.07 -22.91
C LYS A 103 -23.38 16.76 -24.25
N PHE A 104 -23.22 18.07 -24.32
CA PHE A 104 -23.29 18.84 -25.58
C PHE A 104 -22.25 18.35 -26.59
N MET A 105 -21.01 18.11 -26.13
CA MET A 105 -19.91 17.59 -26.96
C MET A 105 -19.99 16.07 -27.21
N GLY A 106 -21.00 15.36 -26.67
CA GLY A 106 -21.09 13.90 -26.76
C GLY A 106 -19.96 13.13 -26.03
N THR A 107 -19.21 13.80 -25.15
CA THR A 107 -18.10 13.22 -24.40
C THR A 107 -18.54 12.79 -23.00
N HIS A 108 -17.99 11.68 -22.50
CA HIS A 108 -18.23 11.27 -21.11
C HIS A 108 -17.22 11.96 -20.17
N ALA A 109 -17.65 12.36 -18.98
CA ALA A 109 -16.78 13.02 -17.99
C ALA A 109 -15.54 12.18 -17.63
N LEU A 110 -15.70 10.85 -17.60
CA LEU A 110 -14.62 9.89 -17.33
C LEU A 110 -13.77 9.52 -18.56
N ARG A 111 -14.08 10.06 -19.74
CA ARG A 111 -13.39 9.83 -21.02
C ARG A 111 -13.08 8.34 -21.24
N GLU A 112 -11.81 8.00 -21.45
CA GLU A 112 -11.31 6.65 -21.76
C GLU A 112 -11.70 5.59 -20.72
N ARG A 113 -11.83 5.95 -19.44
CA ARG A 113 -12.22 5.00 -18.38
C ARG A 113 -13.65 4.47 -18.57
N ALA A 114 -14.50 5.23 -19.24
CA ALA A 114 -15.90 4.89 -19.50
C ALA A 114 -16.13 4.25 -20.89
N ARG A 115 -15.07 3.84 -21.60
CA ARG A 115 -15.21 3.20 -22.93
C ARG A 115 -16.16 1.99 -22.94
N LYS A 116 -16.21 1.22 -21.84
CA LYS A 116 -17.05 0.02 -21.69
C LYS A 116 -18.31 0.25 -20.86
N LEU A 117 -18.76 1.51 -20.68
CA LEU A 117 -19.90 1.83 -19.83
C LEU A 117 -21.22 1.23 -20.33
N HIS A 118 -21.37 1.06 -21.64
CA HIS A 118 -22.53 0.39 -22.24
C HIS A 118 -22.68 -1.08 -21.79
N MET A 119 -21.59 -1.72 -21.35
CA MET A 119 -21.59 -3.06 -20.75
C MET A 119 -21.71 -3.03 -19.21
N GLY A 120 -21.84 -1.84 -18.61
CA GLY A 120 -21.81 -1.65 -17.16
C GLY A 120 -20.41 -1.80 -16.54
N ILE A 121 -19.35 -1.73 -17.35
CA ILE A 121 -17.97 -1.92 -16.90
C ILE A 121 -17.26 -0.57 -16.84
N LEU A 122 -16.69 -0.26 -15.66
CA LEU A 122 -15.90 0.94 -15.42
C LEU A 122 -14.44 0.58 -15.16
N ILE A 123 -13.51 1.23 -15.85
CA ILE A 123 -12.08 1.04 -15.59
C ILE A 123 -11.65 1.93 -14.41
N ILE A 124 -11.21 1.32 -13.32
CA ILE A 124 -10.74 1.99 -12.10
C ILE A 124 -9.29 1.62 -11.79
N ARG A 125 -8.63 2.41 -10.94
CA ARG A 125 -7.37 1.99 -10.32
C ARG A 125 -7.68 1.30 -9.00
N PHE A 126 -7.25 0.05 -8.87
CA PHE A 126 -7.52 -0.81 -7.72
C PHE A 126 -6.19 -1.26 -7.10
N GLU A 127 -6.11 -1.21 -5.77
CA GLU A 127 -4.97 -1.68 -5.00
C GLU A 127 -5.29 -3.06 -4.42
N MET A 128 -4.33 -3.99 -4.50
CA MET A 128 -4.52 -5.35 -3.96
C MET A 128 -4.72 -5.33 -2.43
N PRO A 129 -5.82 -5.88 -1.90
CA PRO A 129 -6.11 -5.85 -0.46
C PRO A 129 -5.32 -6.90 0.36
N PHE A 130 -4.85 -7.97 -0.26
CA PHE A 130 -4.06 -9.02 0.39
C PHE A 130 -3.10 -9.65 -0.63
N ASN A 131 -2.15 -10.42 -0.12
CA ASN A 131 -1.20 -11.16 -0.93
C ASN A 131 -1.87 -12.32 -1.66
N ILE A 132 -1.56 -12.49 -2.94
CA ILE A 132 -2.10 -13.56 -3.79
C ILE A 132 -1.01 -14.26 -4.58
N TRP A 133 -1.26 -15.54 -4.89
CA TRP A 133 -0.49 -16.33 -5.83
C TRP A 133 -1.29 -16.45 -7.13
N CYS A 134 -0.69 -16.07 -8.26
CA CYS A 134 -1.33 -16.20 -9.56
C CYS A 134 -1.25 -17.65 -10.04
N ASN A 135 -2.38 -18.26 -10.44
CA ASN A 135 -2.38 -19.65 -10.90
C ASN A 135 -1.70 -19.85 -12.27
N GLY A 136 -1.53 -18.78 -13.05
CA GLY A 136 -0.92 -18.86 -14.38
C GLY A 136 0.60 -18.88 -14.36
N CYS A 137 1.22 -17.96 -13.60
CA CYS A 137 2.68 -17.82 -13.54
C CYS A 137 3.29 -18.24 -12.19
N ASN A 138 2.47 -18.65 -11.21
CA ASN A 138 2.87 -19.02 -9.85
C ASN A 138 3.75 -17.97 -9.15
N ASN A 139 3.67 -16.71 -9.57
CA ASN A 139 4.36 -15.61 -8.93
C ASN A 139 3.45 -14.96 -7.87
N HIS A 140 4.09 -14.49 -6.80
CA HIS A 140 3.44 -13.76 -5.72
C HIS A 140 3.18 -12.30 -6.12
N ILE A 141 1.96 -11.83 -5.86
CA ILE A 141 1.55 -10.43 -5.97
C ILE A 141 1.32 -9.93 -4.54
N GLY A 142 2.10 -8.92 -4.16
CA GLY A 142 1.98 -8.31 -2.83
C GLY A 142 0.74 -7.43 -2.68
N MET A 143 0.35 -7.23 -1.43
CA MET A 143 -0.61 -6.22 -1.03
C MET A 143 -0.16 -4.81 -1.49
N GLY A 144 -1.12 -3.97 -1.89
CA GLY A 144 -0.87 -2.59 -2.32
C GLY A 144 -0.42 -2.43 -3.78
N VAL A 145 -0.23 -3.52 -4.53
CA VAL A 145 0.08 -3.44 -5.96
C VAL A 145 -1.12 -2.87 -6.73
N ARG A 146 -0.86 -1.91 -7.61
CA ARG A 146 -1.86 -1.13 -8.34
C ARG A 146 -2.16 -1.71 -9.71
N TYR A 147 -3.44 -1.95 -9.98
CA TYR A 147 -3.93 -2.44 -11.25
C TYR A 147 -4.97 -1.51 -11.87
N ASN A 148 -5.06 -1.52 -13.21
CA ASN A 148 -6.24 -1.04 -13.90
C ASN A 148 -7.26 -2.19 -13.89
N ALA A 149 -8.32 -2.05 -13.10
CA ALA A 149 -9.34 -3.08 -12.93
C ALA A 149 -10.64 -2.69 -13.62
N GLU A 150 -11.30 -3.70 -14.18
CA GLU A 150 -12.64 -3.62 -14.72
C GLU A 150 -13.65 -3.88 -13.59
N LYS A 151 -14.32 -2.82 -13.13
CA LYS A 151 -15.37 -2.89 -12.12
C LYS A 151 -16.70 -3.22 -12.79
N LYS A 152 -17.31 -4.34 -12.40
CA LYS A 152 -18.64 -4.79 -12.85
C LYS A 152 -19.57 -4.96 -11.63
N LYS A 153 -20.83 -4.54 -11.72
CA LYS A 153 -21.86 -4.89 -10.73
C LYS A 153 -22.41 -6.27 -11.06
N ILE A 154 -22.38 -7.21 -10.12
CA ILE A 154 -22.86 -8.59 -10.33
C ILE A 154 -24.27 -8.77 -9.76
N GLY A 155 -24.49 -8.27 -8.55
CA GLY A 155 -25.71 -8.52 -7.78
C GLY A 155 -25.86 -7.54 -6.63
N MET A 156 -26.72 -7.91 -5.67
CA MET A 156 -26.97 -7.12 -4.47
C MET A 156 -27.02 -8.05 -3.25
N TYR A 157 -26.44 -7.60 -2.15
CA TYR A 157 -26.56 -8.19 -0.83
C TYR A 157 -27.44 -7.27 0.03
N TYR A 158 -28.71 -7.65 0.21
CA TYR A 158 -29.77 -6.77 0.70
C TYR A 158 -29.83 -5.46 -0.13
N SER A 159 -29.44 -4.33 0.46
CA SER A 159 -29.38 -3.02 -0.19
C SER A 159 -28.02 -2.70 -0.82
N THR A 160 -26.96 -3.42 -0.46
CA THR A 160 -25.58 -3.11 -0.87
C THR A 160 -25.22 -3.80 -2.20
N PRO A 161 -24.72 -3.08 -3.22
CA PRO A 161 -24.31 -3.70 -4.48
C PRO A 161 -23.02 -4.52 -4.34
N LEU A 162 -23.00 -5.71 -4.94
CA LEU A 162 -21.82 -6.57 -5.04
C LEU A 162 -21.04 -6.24 -6.32
N TYR A 163 -19.73 -6.01 -6.17
CA TYR A 163 -18.84 -5.69 -7.28
C TYR A 163 -17.85 -6.81 -7.56
N MET A 164 -17.62 -7.07 -8.84
CA MET A 164 -16.51 -7.84 -9.37
C MET A 164 -15.43 -6.90 -9.87
N PHE A 165 -14.19 -7.26 -9.60
CA PHE A 165 -13.02 -6.63 -10.19
C PHE A 165 -12.27 -7.67 -11.00
N ARG A 166 -12.24 -7.46 -12.32
CA ARG A 166 -11.42 -8.27 -13.23
C ARG A 166 -10.18 -7.49 -13.61
N MET A 167 -9.01 -8.11 -13.50
CA MET A 167 -7.75 -7.49 -13.91
C MET A 167 -6.73 -8.52 -14.38
N LYS A 168 -5.70 -8.04 -15.08
CA LYS A 168 -4.61 -8.85 -15.61
C LYS A 168 -3.44 -8.91 -14.63
N CYS A 169 -2.74 -10.02 -14.59
CA CYS A 169 -1.43 -10.11 -13.93
C CYS A 169 -0.40 -9.23 -14.66
N HIS A 170 0.61 -8.74 -13.94
CA HIS A 170 1.72 -7.99 -14.57
C HIS A 170 2.67 -8.87 -15.39
N LEU A 171 2.81 -10.14 -15.01
CA LEU A 171 3.77 -11.06 -15.62
C LEU A 171 3.16 -12.00 -16.66
N CYS A 172 1.84 -12.17 -16.67
CA CYS A 172 1.16 -13.08 -17.61
C CYS A 172 -0.17 -12.50 -18.08
N ASP A 173 -0.69 -13.04 -19.19
CA ASP A 173 -1.99 -12.65 -19.75
C ASP A 173 -3.20 -13.24 -19.01
N ASN A 174 -2.97 -13.97 -17.91
CA ASN A 174 -4.03 -14.50 -17.09
C ASN A 174 -4.80 -13.37 -16.40
N HIS A 175 -6.13 -13.54 -16.34
CA HIS A 175 -7.01 -12.62 -15.62
C HIS A 175 -7.45 -13.29 -14.34
N PHE A 176 -7.52 -12.50 -13.27
CA PHE A 176 -8.10 -12.94 -12.01
C PHE A 176 -9.27 -12.04 -11.64
N GLU A 177 -10.24 -12.63 -10.95
CA GLU A 177 -11.50 -12.00 -10.58
C GLU A 177 -11.67 -12.03 -9.06
N ILE A 178 -11.91 -10.85 -8.50
CA ILE A 178 -12.10 -10.63 -7.07
C ILE A 178 -13.50 -10.06 -6.85
N LYS A 179 -14.23 -10.60 -5.88
CA LYS A 179 -15.55 -10.13 -5.45
C LYS A 179 -15.49 -9.48 -4.08
N THR A 180 -16.33 -8.47 -3.88
CA THR A 180 -16.62 -7.91 -2.55
C THR A 180 -17.56 -8.83 -1.79
N ASP A 181 -17.26 -9.13 -0.53
CA ASP A 181 -18.18 -9.80 0.39
C ASP A 181 -18.52 -8.88 1.59
N PRO A 182 -19.73 -8.28 1.61
CA PRO A 182 -20.16 -7.42 2.70
C PRO A 182 -20.48 -8.17 3.99
N ALA A 183 -20.73 -9.48 3.97
CA ALA A 183 -21.02 -10.24 5.20
C ALA A 183 -19.78 -10.35 6.09
N ASN A 184 -18.63 -10.62 5.47
CA ASN A 184 -17.34 -10.75 6.15
C ASN A 184 -16.47 -9.49 6.08
N LEU A 185 -16.98 -8.39 5.50
CA LEU A 185 -16.24 -7.14 5.26
C LEU A 185 -14.90 -7.35 4.52
N THR A 186 -14.82 -8.37 3.67
CA THR A 186 -13.58 -8.78 3.00
C THR A 186 -13.79 -8.97 1.51
N TYR A 187 -12.70 -9.25 0.80
CA TYR A 187 -12.74 -9.62 -0.60
C TYR A 187 -12.44 -11.12 -0.75
N ILE A 188 -13.13 -11.75 -1.70
CA ILE A 188 -12.99 -13.17 -2.03
C ILE A 188 -12.44 -13.27 -3.46
N VAL A 189 -11.42 -14.11 -3.64
CA VAL A 189 -10.90 -14.43 -4.97
C VAL A 189 -11.75 -15.56 -5.53
N GLU A 190 -12.34 -15.37 -6.71
CA GLU A 190 -13.11 -16.44 -7.37
C GLU A 190 -12.26 -17.23 -8.35
N THR A 191 -11.60 -16.52 -9.29
CA THR A 191 -10.90 -17.17 -10.40
C THR A 191 -9.51 -16.57 -10.60
N GLY A 192 -8.59 -17.40 -11.09
CA GLY A 192 -7.28 -16.98 -11.60
C GLY A 192 -6.18 -16.76 -10.56
N ALA A 193 -6.49 -16.77 -9.27
CA ALA A 193 -5.51 -16.64 -8.20
C ALA A 193 -5.95 -17.37 -6.92
N ARG A 194 -4.97 -17.67 -6.06
CA ARG A 194 -5.16 -18.19 -4.71
C ARG A 194 -4.74 -17.14 -3.70
N ARG A 195 -5.55 -16.93 -2.66
CA ARG A 195 -5.17 -16.07 -1.53
C ARG A 195 -4.05 -16.73 -0.73
N GLN A 196 -3.02 -15.96 -0.38
CA GLN A 196 -2.05 -16.40 0.61
C GLN A 196 -2.70 -16.37 1.99
N GLU A 197 -2.77 -17.52 2.64
CA GLU A 197 -3.26 -17.63 4.01
C GLU A 197 -2.09 -17.41 4.97
N ASN A 198 -2.08 -16.26 5.64
CA ASN A 198 -1.08 -15.91 6.66
C ASN A 198 -1.61 -16.18 8.08
N ARG A 199 -2.61 -17.06 8.22
CA ARG A 199 -3.16 -17.38 9.53
C ARG A 199 -2.12 -18.21 10.27
N TRP A 200 -1.58 -17.64 11.35
CA TRP A 200 -0.72 -18.38 12.27
C TRP A 200 -1.53 -19.53 12.86
N ASP A 201 -1.19 -20.76 12.51
CA ASP A 201 -1.69 -21.94 13.20
C ASP A 201 -0.71 -22.28 14.33
N PRO A 202 -1.11 -22.15 15.60
CA PRO A 202 -0.28 -22.55 16.74
C PRO A 202 0.12 -24.03 16.70
N THR A 203 -0.71 -24.87 16.07
CA THR A 203 -0.51 -26.33 15.97
C THR A 203 0.69 -26.68 15.11
N GLU A 204 0.90 -25.94 14.00
CA GLU A 204 1.98 -26.22 13.05
C GLU A 204 3.37 -25.77 13.56
N ASN A 205 3.43 -24.86 14.54
CA ASN A 205 4.68 -24.31 15.08
C ASN A 205 5.09 -24.90 16.44
N GLU A 206 4.44 -26.00 16.87
CA GLU A 206 4.72 -26.67 18.15
C GLU A 206 4.60 -25.72 19.36
N GLN A 207 3.90 -24.60 19.20
CA GLN A 207 3.62 -23.69 20.30
C GLN A 207 2.45 -24.23 21.11
N ILE A 208 2.47 -23.93 22.42
CA ILE A 208 1.34 -24.17 23.30
C ILE A 208 0.08 -23.52 22.71
N VAL A 209 -0.80 -24.37 22.19
CA VAL A 209 -2.09 -23.95 21.63
C VAL A 209 -2.87 -23.32 22.78
N PRO A 210 -3.31 -22.06 22.67
CA PRO A 210 -4.21 -21.49 23.65
C PRO A 210 -5.47 -22.37 23.74
N GLU A 211 -5.98 -22.56 24.96
CA GLU A 211 -7.16 -23.37 25.21
C GLU A 211 -8.32 -23.00 24.28
N GLU A 212 -9.14 -24.00 23.93
CA GLU A 212 -10.28 -23.79 23.06
C GLU A 212 -11.15 -22.61 23.54
N LYS A 213 -11.74 -21.91 22.58
CA LYS A 213 -12.54 -20.71 22.84
C LYS A 213 -13.73 -20.99 23.77
N GLU A 214 -14.17 -22.23 23.85
CA GLU A 214 -15.18 -22.67 24.80
C GLU A 214 -14.64 -22.81 26.23
N VAL A 215 -13.45 -23.39 26.39
CA VAL A 215 -12.79 -23.57 27.68
C VAL A 215 -12.47 -22.20 28.30
N SER A 216 -11.94 -21.27 27.50
CA SER A 216 -11.69 -19.89 27.96
C SER A 216 -12.95 -19.14 28.40
N LYS A 217 -14.09 -19.34 27.71
CA LYS A 217 -15.39 -18.82 28.18
C LYS A 217 -15.79 -19.44 29.51
N ARG A 218 -15.72 -20.77 29.63
CA ARG A 218 -16.04 -21.47 30.88
C ARG A 218 -15.13 -21.04 32.03
N LEU A 219 -13.84 -20.78 31.76
CA LEU A 219 -12.89 -20.26 32.75
C LEU A 219 -13.24 -18.85 33.25
N TYR A 220 -13.94 -18.06 32.42
CA TYR A 220 -14.41 -16.73 32.78
C TYR A 220 -15.74 -16.77 33.53
N ASP A 221 -16.69 -17.58 33.04
CA ASP A 221 -18.05 -17.64 33.54
C ASP A 221 -18.18 -18.47 34.84
N ASP A 222 -17.41 -19.56 34.98
CA ASP A 222 -17.51 -20.48 36.12
C ASP A 222 -16.27 -20.42 37.04
N PRO A 223 -16.41 -19.91 38.28
CA PRO A 223 -15.31 -19.83 39.24
C PRO A 223 -14.84 -21.20 39.75
N MET A 224 -15.70 -22.22 39.78
CA MET A 224 -15.31 -23.57 40.23
C MET A 224 -14.44 -24.25 39.18
N PHE A 225 -14.84 -24.17 37.91
CA PHE A 225 -14.07 -24.69 36.79
C PHE A 225 -12.68 -24.05 36.70
N LYS A 226 -12.58 -22.74 36.95
CA LYS A 226 -11.30 -22.02 37.00
C LYS A 226 -10.39 -22.52 38.12
N LEU A 227 -10.95 -22.83 39.30
CA LEU A 227 -10.17 -23.35 40.43
C LEU A 227 -9.60 -24.73 40.10
N GLU A 228 -10.40 -25.62 39.52
CA GLU A 228 -9.98 -26.96 39.09
C GLU A 228 -8.88 -26.90 38.03
N HIS A 229 -9.05 -26.08 36.98
CA HIS A 229 -8.02 -25.87 35.97
C HIS A 229 -6.71 -25.35 36.59
N SER A 230 -6.78 -24.36 37.49
CA SER A 230 -5.58 -23.84 38.17
C SER A 230 -4.88 -24.89 39.02
N MET A 231 -5.62 -25.81 39.65
CA MET A 231 -5.03 -26.91 40.40
C MET A 231 -4.36 -27.94 39.47
N ASP A 232 -4.99 -28.26 38.34
CA ASP A 232 -4.44 -29.21 37.37
C ASP A 232 -3.20 -28.66 36.65
N ASP A 233 -3.17 -27.37 36.34
CA ASP A 233 -1.96 -26.71 35.80
C ASP A 233 -0.79 -26.77 36.78
N LYS A 234 -1.04 -26.58 38.08
CA LYS A 234 -0.01 -26.75 39.12
C LYS A 234 0.48 -28.19 39.23
N LYS A 235 -0.40 -29.18 39.05
CA LYS A 235 0.00 -30.60 39.04
C LYS A 235 0.87 -30.91 37.82
N LYS A 236 0.48 -30.44 36.62
CA LYS A 236 1.26 -30.58 35.39
C LYS A 236 2.64 -29.92 35.53
N ALA A 237 2.71 -28.70 36.04
CA ALA A 237 3.98 -28.00 36.30
C ALA A 237 4.91 -28.82 37.21
N LYS A 238 4.40 -29.29 38.37
CA LYS A 238 5.19 -30.14 39.29
C LYS A 238 5.68 -31.44 38.65
N SER A 239 4.87 -32.07 37.80
CA SER A 239 5.27 -33.29 37.09
C SER A 239 6.36 -33.04 36.05
N GLN A 240 6.36 -31.86 35.43
CA GLN A 240 7.38 -31.44 34.46
C GLN A 240 8.68 -31.02 35.16
N ASP A 241 8.59 -30.42 36.36
CA ASP A 241 9.75 -29.97 37.14
C ASP A 241 10.74 -31.12 37.40
N THR A 242 10.25 -32.33 37.71
CA THR A 242 11.13 -33.48 37.93
C THR A 242 11.90 -33.87 36.67
N THR A 243 11.25 -33.81 35.51
CA THR A 243 11.87 -34.10 34.22
C THR A 243 12.88 -33.02 33.83
N LEU A 244 12.55 -31.75 34.05
CA LEU A 244 13.46 -30.63 33.79
C LEU A 244 14.72 -30.71 34.67
N ASN A 245 14.57 -30.98 35.96
CA ASN A 245 15.70 -31.15 36.88
C ASN A 245 16.61 -32.32 36.46
N ALA A 246 16.04 -33.43 36.00
CA ALA A 246 16.81 -34.56 35.48
C ALA A 246 17.61 -34.19 34.22
N ILE A 247 17.01 -33.42 33.30
CA ILE A 247 17.69 -32.94 32.09
C ILE A 247 18.82 -31.97 32.44
N ILE A 248 18.59 -31.05 33.39
CA ILE A 248 19.61 -30.11 33.88
C ILE A 248 20.80 -30.88 34.46
N ALA A 249 20.54 -31.85 35.36
CA ALA A 249 21.59 -32.68 35.93
C ALA A 249 22.37 -33.45 34.87
N ASN A 250 21.70 -34.04 33.86
CA ASN A 250 22.37 -34.73 32.76
C ASN A 250 23.26 -33.80 31.93
N ASN A 251 22.80 -32.57 31.66
CA ASN A 251 23.58 -31.58 30.93
C ASN A 251 24.81 -31.12 31.73
N GLU A 252 24.68 -30.95 33.04
CA GLU A 252 25.81 -30.61 33.93
C GLU A 252 26.85 -31.74 33.95
N GLN A 253 26.42 -32.99 34.08
CA GLN A 253 27.31 -34.16 34.03
C GLN A 253 28.04 -34.25 32.68
N PHE A 254 27.33 -34.04 31.58
CA PHE A 254 27.95 -34.03 30.25
C PHE A 254 28.96 -32.90 30.10
N PHE A 255 28.70 -31.72 30.67
CA PHE A 255 29.61 -30.59 30.65
C PHE A 255 30.89 -30.88 31.44
N ILE A 256 30.77 -31.51 32.62
CA ILE A 256 31.90 -31.91 33.47
C ILE A 256 32.78 -32.94 32.73
N LEU A 257 32.20 -34.00 32.18
CA LEU A 257 32.95 -35.01 31.40
C LEU A 257 33.69 -34.39 30.21
N LYS A 258 33.07 -33.41 29.55
CA LYS A 258 33.68 -32.72 28.41
C LYS A 258 34.86 -31.83 28.80
N LEU A 259 34.90 -31.35 30.03
CA LEU A 259 36.05 -30.63 30.59
C LEU A 259 37.16 -31.60 30.99
N GLU A 260 36.82 -32.75 31.57
CA GLU A 260 37.80 -33.79 31.95
C GLU A 260 38.53 -34.38 30.74
N PHE A 261 37.85 -34.61 29.62
CA PHE A 261 38.47 -35.12 28.38
C PHE A 261 39.27 -34.09 27.57
N LYS A 262 39.24 -32.80 27.96
CA LYS A 262 39.96 -31.72 27.27
C LYS A 262 41.32 -31.39 27.89
N ASN A 263 41.60 -31.91 29.08
CA ASN A 263 42.90 -31.85 29.75
C ASN A 263 43.69 -33.14 29.50
#